data_AF-A0A928ST88-F1
#
_entry.id   AF-A0A928ST88-F1
#
_cell.length_a   1.000
_cell.length_b   1.000
_cell.length_c   1.000
_cell.angle_alpha   90.00
_cell.angle_beta   90.00
_cell.angle_gamma   90.00
#
_symmetry.space_group_name_H-M   'P 1'
#
loop_
_entity.id
_entity.type
_entity.pdbx_description
1 polymer ?
#
loop_
_entity_poly.entity_id
_entity_poly.type
_entity_poly.pdbx_seq_one_letter_code
_entity_poly.pdbx_strand_id
1 'polypeptide(L)'
;MAAPALVPDAEAQQAALAGARSELGREGVLGSPTGYPRLVVELVRVDAEAVGIAELDGRPIGRGAKVSVVARGWVEDAAGAPPSRVTGDVRRALTSPEGDGAISAAALRRDAARRAGEAAGRAVARHVLGIPTARE
;
A
#
# COMPACT_ATOMS: atom_id res chain seq x y z
N MET A 1 -10.56 -20.63 13.83
CA MET A 1 -10.51 -19.17 13.68
C MET A 1 -10.28 -18.89 12.21
N ALA A 2 -11.30 -18.43 11.47
CA ALA A 2 -11.20 -18.25 10.03
C ALA A 2 -10.31 -17.05 9.72
N ALA A 3 -9.27 -17.24 8.90
CA ALA A 3 -8.50 -16.13 8.37
C ALA A 3 -9.45 -15.24 7.56
N PRO A 4 -9.46 -13.90 7.75
CA PRO A 4 -10.25 -13.02 6.90
C PRO A 4 -9.83 -13.27 5.46
N ALA A 5 -10.80 -13.57 4.60
CA ALA A 5 -10.57 -13.82 3.20
C ALA A 5 -9.85 -12.61 2.59
N LEU A 6 -8.72 -12.87 1.91
CA LEU A 6 -7.98 -11.89 1.11
C LEU A 6 -8.88 -11.47 -0.05
N VAL A 7 -9.74 -10.47 0.16
CA VAL A 7 -10.37 -9.79 -0.97
C VAL A 7 -9.26 -8.96 -1.62
N PRO A 8 -8.97 -9.14 -2.92
CA PRO A 8 -8.09 -8.24 -3.63
C PRO A 8 -8.67 -6.83 -3.50
N ASP A 9 -7.96 -5.97 -2.76
CA ASP A 9 -8.35 -4.59 -2.57
C ASP A 9 -7.92 -3.81 -3.82
N ALA A 10 -8.84 -3.75 -4.79
CA ALA A 10 -8.61 -3.10 -6.08
C ALA A 10 -8.27 -1.62 -5.92
N GLU A 11 -8.81 -0.94 -4.89
CA GLU A 11 -8.48 0.45 -4.59
C GLU A 11 -7.04 0.59 -4.09
N ALA A 12 -6.62 -0.28 -3.16
CA ALA A 12 -5.23 -0.30 -2.68
C ALA A 12 -4.24 -0.66 -3.79
N GLN A 13 -4.61 -1.57 -4.71
CA GLN A 13 -3.79 -1.93 -5.87
C GLN A 13 -3.63 -0.75 -6.84
N GLN A 14 -4.72 -0.09 -7.21
CA GLN A 14 -4.68 1.10 -8.07
C GLN A 14 -3.88 2.23 -7.41
N ALA A 15 -4.04 2.42 -6.11
CA ALA A 15 -3.29 3.41 -5.36
C ALA A 15 -1.79 3.09 -5.32
N ALA A 16 -1.40 1.83 -5.14
CA ALA A 16 -0.01 1.42 -5.21
C ALA A 16 0.61 1.69 -6.59
N LEU A 17 -0.11 1.39 -7.68
CA LEU A 17 0.34 1.74 -9.02
C LEU A 17 0.45 3.26 -9.22
N ALA A 18 -0.51 4.04 -8.73
CA ALA A 18 -0.49 5.50 -8.80
C ALA A 18 0.69 6.09 -8.02
N GLY A 19 0.96 5.59 -6.81
CA GLY A 19 2.09 6.00 -5.99
C GLY A 19 3.43 5.68 -6.63
N ALA A 20 3.59 4.47 -7.18
CA ALA A 20 4.79 4.09 -7.91
C ALA A 20 5.01 5.00 -9.14
N ARG A 21 3.96 5.22 -9.94
CA ARG A 21 4.03 6.10 -11.12
C ARG A 21 4.37 7.54 -10.73
N SER A 22 3.78 8.07 -9.67
CA SER A 22 4.08 9.42 -9.17
C SER A 22 5.56 9.56 -8.81
N GLU A 23 6.14 8.56 -8.13
CA GLU A 23 7.54 8.59 -7.76
C GLU A 23 8.47 8.45 -8.98
N LEU A 24 8.20 7.51 -9.88
CA LEU A 24 8.98 7.36 -11.11
C LEU A 24 8.92 8.63 -11.98
N GLY A 25 7.76 9.30 -12.01
CA GLY A 25 7.59 10.56 -12.72
C GLY A 25 8.37 11.70 -12.08
N ARG A 26 8.40 11.75 -10.74
CA ARG A 26 9.20 12.72 -9.98
C ARG A 26 10.69 12.58 -10.29
N GLU A 27 11.18 11.36 -10.42
CA GLU A 27 12.59 11.06 -10.74
C GLU A 27 12.88 11.14 -12.26
N GLY A 28 11.88 11.46 -13.10
CA GLY A 28 12.07 11.67 -14.54
C GLY A 28 12.37 10.38 -15.34
N VAL A 29 12.09 9.20 -14.78
CA VAL A 29 12.42 7.90 -15.39
C VAL A 29 11.25 7.22 -16.09
N LEU A 30 10.07 7.87 -16.13
CA LEU A 30 8.92 7.34 -16.87
C LEU A 30 9.16 7.40 -18.38
N GLY A 31 9.22 6.23 -19.00
CA GLY A 31 9.23 6.06 -20.45
C GLY A 31 7.84 5.87 -21.05
N SER A 32 7.81 5.24 -22.22
CA SER A 32 6.57 4.87 -22.91
C SER A 32 5.73 3.90 -22.06
N PRO A 33 4.39 4.06 -21.99
CA PRO A 33 3.51 3.23 -21.17
C PRO A 33 3.45 1.75 -21.61
N THR A 34 3.88 1.42 -22.82
CA THR A 34 3.83 0.05 -23.38
C THR A 34 5.22 -0.54 -23.63
N GLY A 35 6.27 0.06 -23.08
CA GLY A 35 7.65 -0.34 -23.29
C GLY A 35 8.27 -1.12 -22.14
N TYR A 36 9.53 -1.51 -22.36
CA TYR A 36 10.46 -1.96 -21.33
C TYR A 36 11.59 -0.92 -21.19
N PRO A 37 12.27 -0.86 -20.04
CA PRO A 37 11.99 -1.60 -18.80
C PRO A 37 10.65 -1.16 -18.17
N ARG A 38 9.96 -2.08 -17.50
CA ARG A 38 8.74 -1.78 -16.74
C ARG A 38 8.86 -2.22 -15.29
N LEU A 39 8.28 -1.42 -14.40
CA LEU A 39 8.13 -1.79 -13.00
C LEU A 39 6.84 -2.60 -12.83
N VAL A 40 6.96 -3.82 -12.32
CA VAL A 40 5.83 -4.60 -11.86
C VAL A 40 5.67 -4.37 -10.36
N VAL A 41 4.43 -4.13 -9.94
CA VAL A 41 4.05 -3.96 -8.54
C VAL A 41 2.98 -4.99 -8.21
N GLU A 42 3.28 -5.85 -7.26
CA GLU A 42 2.40 -6.88 -6.74
C GLU A 42 1.93 -6.48 -5.34
N LEU A 43 0.61 -6.46 -5.13
CA LEU A 43 0.02 -6.29 -3.81
C LEU A 43 -0.01 -7.67 -3.12
N VAL A 44 0.80 -7.84 -2.08
CA VAL A 44 0.94 -9.12 -1.37
C VAL A 44 -0.17 -9.27 -0.32
N ARG A 45 -0.46 -8.19 0.42
CA ARG A 45 -1.44 -8.22 1.52
C ARG A 45 -1.96 -6.84 1.89
N VAL A 46 -3.21 -6.80 2.35
CA VAL A 46 -3.77 -5.68 3.10
C VAL A 46 -4.29 -6.22 4.44
N ASP A 47 -3.81 -5.65 5.53
CA ASP A 47 -4.20 -6.01 6.90
C ASP A 47 -4.83 -4.80 7.60
N ALA A 48 -5.77 -5.07 8.51
CA ALA A 48 -6.33 -4.07 9.39
C ALA A 48 -6.35 -4.59 10.84
N GLU A 49 -5.68 -3.88 11.73
CA GLU A 49 -5.55 -4.23 13.15
C GLU A 49 -6.17 -3.12 14.01
N ALA A 50 -6.98 -3.45 15.01
CA ALA A 50 -7.56 -2.46 15.91
C ALA A 50 -6.47 -1.83 16.81
N VAL A 51 -6.48 -0.50 16.97
CA VAL A 51 -5.50 0.24 17.79
C VAL A 51 -6.09 0.53 19.16
N GLY A 52 -6.47 -0.52 19.89
CA GLY A 52 -6.94 -0.40 21.27
C GLY A 52 -8.36 0.17 21.43
N ILE A 53 -8.71 0.40 22.69
CA ILE A 53 -10.07 0.74 23.14
C ILE A 53 -10.01 2.08 23.88
N ALA A 54 -10.99 2.95 23.62
CA ALA A 54 -11.27 4.17 24.36
C ALA A 54 -12.68 4.08 24.98
N GLU A 55 -13.03 5.04 25.83
CA GLU A 55 -14.37 5.13 26.43
C GLU A 55 -15.06 6.39 25.92
N LEU A 56 -16.32 6.25 25.49
CA LEU A 56 -17.22 7.34 25.13
C LEU A 56 -18.56 7.12 25.83
N ASP A 57 -18.98 8.06 26.65
CA ASP A 57 -20.23 8.02 27.43
C ASP A 57 -20.43 6.70 28.21
N GLY A 58 -19.37 6.19 28.87
CA GLY A 58 -19.42 4.94 29.64
C GLY A 58 -19.39 3.67 28.79
N ARG A 59 -19.18 3.76 27.48
CA ARG A 59 -19.14 2.61 26.55
C ARG A 59 -17.76 2.45 25.94
N PRO A 60 -17.23 1.22 25.82
CA PRO A 60 -15.98 0.98 25.11
C PRO A 60 -16.19 1.20 23.61
N ILE A 61 -15.35 2.04 23.02
CA ILE A 61 -15.28 2.34 21.59
C ILE A 61 -13.86 2.01 21.09
N GLY A 62 -13.68 1.70 19.81
CA GLY A 62 -12.34 1.51 19.25
C GLY A 62 -11.61 2.85 19.14
N ARG A 63 -10.30 2.89 19.38
CA ARG A 63 -9.55 4.14 19.13
C ARG A 63 -9.30 4.39 17.63
N GLY A 64 -9.41 3.33 16.83
CA GLY A 64 -9.14 3.33 15.41
C GLY A 64 -8.59 2.00 14.92
N ALA A 65 -8.11 1.99 13.68
CA ALA A 65 -7.49 0.81 13.07
C ALA A 65 -6.20 1.18 12.35
N LYS A 66 -5.15 0.39 12.55
CA LYS A 66 -3.92 0.41 11.77
C LYS A 66 -4.14 -0.42 10.53
N VAL A 67 -4.22 0.24 9.39
CA VAL A 67 -4.31 -0.41 8.08
C VAL A 67 -2.91 -0.50 7.51
N SER A 68 -2.46 -1.70 7.15
CA SER A 68 -1.17 -1.89 6.52
C SER A 68 -1.27 -2.58 5.17
N VAL A 69 -0.49 -2.08 4.22
CA VAL A 69 -0.36 -2.63 2.88
C VAL A 69 1.05 -3.16 2.71
N VAL A 70 1.16 -4.41 2.23
CA VAL A 70 2.41 -5.06 1.84
C VAL A 70 2.41 -5.19 0.33
N ALA A 71 3.43 -4.65 -0.31
CA ALA A 71 3.65 -4.74 -1.74
C ALA A 71 5.08 -5.20 -2.04
N ARG A 72 5.26 -5.81 -3.20
CA ARG A 72 6.57 -6.20 -3.76
C ARG A 72 6.69 -5.62 -5.15
N GLY A 73 7.89 -5.28 -5.58
CA GLY A 73 8.13 -4.94 -6.97
C GLY A 73 9.43 -5.49 -7.52
N TRP A 74 9.49 -5.49 -8.84
CA TRP A 74 10.65 -5.87 -9.62
C TRP A 74 10.59 -5.20 -10.99
N VAL A 75 11.73 -5.11 -11.64
CA VAL A 75 11.84 -4.63 -13.02
C VAL A 75 11.83 -5.81 -13.96
N GLU A 76 11.07 -5.69 -15.04
CA GLU A 76 11.22 -6.51 -16.22
C GLU A 76 11.95 -5.67 -17.27
N ASP A 77 13.13 -6.10 -17.68
CA ASP A 77 13.97 -5.37 -18.64
C ASP A 77 13.58 -5.65 -20.10
N ALA A 78 12.91 -6.78 -20.36
CA ALA A 78 12.33 -7.16 -21.64
C ALA A 78 11.17 -8.16 -21.43
N ALA A 79 10.41 -8.43 -22.48
CA ALA A 79 9.32 -9.42 -22.43
C ALA A 79 9.87 -10.81 -22.07
N GLY A 80 9.36 -11.38 -20.96
CA GLY A 80 9.79 -12.68 -20.45
C GLY A 80 11.19 -12.71 -19.84
N ALA A 81 11.85 -11.56 -19.68
CA ALA A 81 13.11 -11.49 -18.96
C ALA A 81 12.92 -11.87 -17.49
N PRO A 82 13.92 -12.49 -16.84
CA PRO A 82 13.86 -12.74 -15.42
C PRO A 82 13.72 -11.42 -14.63
N PRO A 83 13.00 -11.42 -13.50
CA PRO A 83 12.89 -10.25 -12.64
C PRO A 83 14.27 -9.71 -12.22
N SER A 84 14.48 -8.42 -12.38
CA SER A 84 15.64 -7.70 -11.87
C SER A 84 15.23 -6.69 -10.78
N ARG A 85 16.18 -6.23 -9.96
CA ARG A 85 15.96 -5.20 -8.91
C ARG A 85 14.76 -5.51 -7.99
N VAL A 86 14.66 -6.75 -7.54
CA VAL A 86 13.55 -7.20 -6.69
C VAL A 86 13.63 -6.52 -5.32
N THR A 87 12.53 -5.91 -4.87
CA THR A 87 12.51 -5.13 -3.62
C THR A 87 12.40 -5.98 -2.35
N GLY A 88 11.96 -7.24 -2.49
CA GLY A 88 11.35 -7.97 -1.38
C GLY A 88 10.02 -7.32 -0.94
N ASP A 89 9.49 -7.75 0.20
CA ASP A 89 8.23 -7.23 0.72
C ASP A 89 8.43 -5.86 1.40
N VAL A 90 7.68 -4.86 0.93
CA VAL A 90 7.66 -3.49 1.44
C VAL A 90 6.32 -3.26 2.13
N ARG A 91 6.36 -2.97 3.43
CA ARG A 91 5.16 -2.69 4.25
C ARG A 91 5.02 -1.19 4.52
N ARG A 92 3.81 -0.66 4.37
CA ARG A 92 3.41 0.68 4.84
C ARG A 92 2.13 0.60 5.62
N ALA A 93 2.04 1.39 6.69
CA ALA A 93 0.88 1.38 7.56
C ALA A 93 0.41 2.80 7.86
N LEU A 94 -0.91 2.96 7.96
CA LEU A 94 -1.54 4.19 8.37
C LEU A 94 -2.57 3.89 9.46
N THR A 95 -2.59 4.74 10.47
CA THR A 95 -3.63 4.69 11.49
C THR A 95 -4.83 5.48 11.01
N SER A 96 -5.97 4.82 10.92
CA SER A 96 -7.28 5.39 10.67
C SER A 96 -7.96 5.67 12.02
N PRO A 97 -8.48 6.87 12.27
CA PRO A 97 -9.27 7.14 13.46
C PRO A 97 -10.57 6.34 13.43
N GLU A 98 -11.18 6.09 14.59
CA GLU A 98 -12.54 5.57 14.60
C GLU A 98 -13.52 6.64 14.06
N GLY A 99 -14.46 6.20 13.24
CA GLY A 99 -15.52 7.06 12.70
C GLY A 99 -16.75 7.03 13.60
N ASP A 100 -17.51 8.13 13.60
CA ASP A 100 -18.80 8.20 14.30
C ASP A 100 -19.85 7.39 13.51
N GLY A 101 -19.83 6.07 13.71
CA GLY A 101 -20.70 5.09 13.05
C GLY A 101 -20.00 4.20 12.01
N ALA A 102 -20.65 3.06 11.71
CA ALA A 102 -20.08 1.99 10.88
C ALA A 102 -19.73 2.42 9.45
N ILE A 103 -20.53 3.31 8.84
CA ILE A 103 -20.30 3.82 7.48
C ILE A 103 -19.04 4.68 7.45
N SER A 104 -18.93 5.61 8.40
CA SER A 104 -17.79 6.51 8.58
C SER A 104 -16.50 5.71 8.82
N ALA A 105 -16.55 4.71 9.70
CA ALA A 105 -15.41 3.83 9.99
C ALA A 105 -14.97 3.00 8.76
N ALA A 106 -15.91 2.51 7.95
CA ALA A 106 -15.59 1.79 6.73
C ALA A 106 -14.94 2.69 5.66
N ALA A 107 -15.44 3.92 5.49
CA ALA A 107 -14.87 4.89 4.55
C ALA A 107 -13.45 5.30 4.97
N LEU A 108 -13.25 5.58 6.26
CA LEU A 108 -11.93 5.93 6.82
C LEU A 108 -10.93 4.77 6.70
N ARG A 109 -11.39 3.52 6.79
CA ARG A 109 -10.54 2.34 6.58
C ARG A 109 -10.12 2.20 5.12
N ARG A 110 -11.04 2.40 4.16
CA ARG A 110 -10.72 2.40 2.72
C ARG A 110 -9.75 3.52 2.36
N ASP A 111 -9.95 4.73 2.90
CA ASP A 111 -9.02 5.84 2.68
C ASP A 111 -7.61 5.52 3.22
N ALA A 112 -7.53 4.93 4.42
CA ALA A 112 -6.27 4.49 4.98
C ALA A 112 -5.60 3.40 4.13
N ALA A 113 -6.36 2.42 3.62
CA ALA A 113 -5.85 1.39 2.70
C ALA A 113 -5.31 2.01 1.40
N ARG A 114 -6.07 2.90 0.77
CA ARG A 114 -5.69 3.64 -0.43
C ARG A 114 -4.39 4.42 -0.21
N ARG A 115 -4.31 5.23 0.85
CA ARG A 115 -3.11 6.03 1.16
C ARG A 115 -1.90 5.16 1.54
N ALA A 116 -2.12 4.04 2.23
CA ALA A 116 -1.05 3.09 2.55
C ALA A 116 -0.56 2.38 1.29
N GLY A 117 -1.46 2.04 0.36
CA GLY A 117 -1.12 1.51 -0.96
C GLY A 117 -0.27 2.49 -1.76
N GLU A 118 -0.68 3.76 -1.84
CA GLU A 118 0.09 4.81 -2.51
C GLU A 118 1.49 4.98 -1.91
N ALA A 119 1.59 4.96 -0.58
CA ALA A 119 2.88 5.00 0.11
C ALA A 119 3.74 3.75 -0.17
N ALA A 120 3.14 2.56 -0.21
CA ALA A 120 3.83 1.32 -0.54
C ALA A 120 4.37 1.36 -1.99
N GLY A 121 3.56 1.82 -2.94
CA GLY A 121 3.96 2.02 -4.33
C GLY A 121 5.15 2.96 -4.50
N ARG A 122 5.12 4.13 -3.84
CA ARG A 122 6.28 5.05 -3.81
C ARG A 122 7.52 4.38 -3.25
N ALA A 123 7.37 3.64 -2.15
CA ALA A 123 8.49 2.98 -1.49
C ALA A 123 9.10 1.86 -2.36
N VAL A 124 8.27 1.10 -3.09
CA VAL A 124 8.72 0.12 -4.08
C VAL A 124 9.52 0.80 -5.19
N ALA A 125 8.98 1.87 -5.78
CA ALA A 125 9.67 2.62 -6.85
C ALA A 125 11.03 3.16 -6.38
N ARG A 126 11.09 3.78 -5.20
CA ARG A 126 12.36 4.25 -4.61
C ARG A 126 13.37 3.12 -4.43
N HIS A 127 12.92 1.98 -3.90
CA HIS A 127 13.79 0.85 -3.66
C HIS A 127 14.42 0.32 -4.96
N VAL A 128 13.62 0.18 -6.03
CA VAL A 128 14.10 -0.22 -7.36
C VAL A 128 15.11 0.78 -7.94
N LEU A 129 14.93 2.07 -7.67
CA LEU A 129 15.85 3.13 -8.08
C LEU A 129 17.10 3.23 -7.20
N GLY A 130 17.19 2.47 -6.11
CA GLY A 130 18.30 2.56 -5.14
C GLY A 130 18.23 3.81 -4.26
N ILE A 131 17.08 4.49 -4.22
CA ILE A 131 16.84 5.67 -3.39
C ILE A 131 16.52 5.19 -1.97
N PRO A 132 17.23 5.69 -0.93
CA PRO A 132 16.93 5.34 0.45
C PRO A 132 15.48 5.62 0.81
N THR A 133 14.79 4.62 1.36
CA THR A 133 13.47 4.80 1.96
C THR A 133 13.62 4.91 3.47
N ALA A 134 12.90 5.85 4.07
CA ALA A 134 12.77 5.87 5.53
C ALA A 134 12.12 4.53 5.96
N ARG A 135 12.80 3.80 6.85
CA ARG A 135 12.19 2.68 7.58
C ARG A 135 11.24 3.29 8.60
N GLU A 136 9.99 2.84 8.58
CA GLU A 136 8.99 3.11 9.63
C GLU A 136 8.93 1.90 10.57
#